data_AF-A0A942FW02-F1
#
_entry.id   AF-A0A942FW02-F1
#
_cell.length_a   1.000
_cell.length_b   1.000
_cell.length_c   1.000
_cell.angle_alpha   90.00
_cell.angle_beta   90.00
_cell.angle_gamma   90.00
#
_symmetry.space_group_name_H-M   'P 1'
#
loop_
_entity.id
_entity.type
_entity.pdbx_description
1 polymer ?
#
loop_
_entity_poly.entity_id
_entity_poly.type
_entity_poly.pdbx_seq_one_letter_code
_entity_poly.pdbx_strand_id
1 'polypeptide(L)' 'MCDETVQLVRSIACESCDVTVLNVSAPHVAQRAKALGIRSVPAVVVNGQLASCCLGRGPHEHDLRSAGVGRAA' A
#
# COMPACT_ATOMS: atom_id res chain seq x y z
N MET A 1 3.52 6.67 -12.50
CA MET A 1 2.12 6.90 -12.03
C MET A 1 1.83 6.25 -10.66
N CYS A 2 2.82 5.67 -9.97
CA CYS A 2 2.68 5.23 -8.56
C CYS A 2 3.77 5.83 -7.66
N ASP A 3 4.66 6.62 -8.24
CA ASP A 3 5.94 7.03 -7.67
C ASP A 3 5.75 7.92 -6.44
N GLU A 4 4.78 8.84 -6.49
CA GLU A 4 4.42 9.70 -5.36
C GLU A 4 3.93 8.88 -4.15
N THR A 5 3.12 7.85 -4.39
CA THR A 5 2.69 6.93 -3.32
C THR A 5 3.85 6.14 -2.76
N VAL A 6 4.76 5.66 -3.61
CA VAL A 6 5.95 4.92 -3.15
C VAL A 6 6.84 5.81 -2.29
N GLN A 7 7.04 7.07 -2.70
CA GLN A 7 7.78 8.05 -1.91
C GLN A 7 7.10 8.33 -0.56
N LEU A 8 5.78 8.51 -0.55
CA LEU A 8 5.02 8.70 0.68
C LEU A 8 5.16 7.51 1.64
N VAL A 9 4.96 6.28 1.17
CA VAL A 9 5.07 5.09 2.02
C VAL A 9 6.49 4.97 2.60
N ARG A 10 7.52 5.22 1.78
CA ARG A 10 8.92 5.19 2.21
C ARG A 10 9.26 6.27 3.22
N SER A 11 8.69 7.48 3.11
CA SER A 11 8.98 8.57 4.04
C SER A 11 8.36 8.36 5.42
N ILE A 12 7.25 7.62 5.49
CA ILE A 12 6.56 7.33 6.75
C ILE A 12 6.93 5.96 7.34
N ALA A 13 7.55 5.07 6.56
CA ALA A 13 7.99 3.76 7.02
C ALA A 13 9.04 3.87 8.13
N CYS A 14 8.91 3.01 9.13
CA CYS A 14 9.87 2.86 10.21
C CYS A 14 11.07 2.00 9.77
N GLU A 15 12.18 2.03 10.50
CA GLU A 15 13.36 1.19 10.19
C GLU A 15 13.05 -0.32 10.19
N SER A 16 12.06 -0.75 10.98
CA SER A 16 11.60 -2.15 11.04
C SER A 16 10.49 -2.48 10.04
N CYS A 17 10.02 -1.50 9.27
CA CYS A 17 8.90 -1.67 8.36
C CYS A 17 9.40 -2.23 7.02
N ASP A 18 8.95 -3.41 6.62
CA ASP A 18 9.26 -3.96 5.30
C ASP A 18 8.35 -3.35 4.22
N VAL A 19 8.95 -2.72 3.22
CA VAL A 19 8.24 -2.04 2.13
C VAL A 19 8.59 -2.68 0.80
N THR A 20 7.66 -3.45 0.26
CA THR A 20 7.78 -4.07 -1.06
C THR A 20 6.88 -3.37 -2.08
N VAL A 21 7.46 -2.95 -3.21
CA VAL A 21 6.71 -2.34 -4.34
C VAL A 21 6.42 -3.40 -5.38
N LEU A 22 5.13 -3.68 -5.63
CA LEU A 22 4.69 -4.65 -6.63
C LEU A 22 4.07 -3.96 -7.84
N ASN A 23 4.50 -4.35 -9.04
CA ASN A 23 3.95 -3.82 -10.28
C ASN A 23 2.75 -4.65 -10.74
N VAL A 24 1.57 -4.04 -10.79
CA VAL A 24 0.32 -4.71 -11.19
C VAL A 24 0.32 -5.21 -12.64
N SER A 25 1.22 -4.70 -13.48
CA SER A 25 1.40 -5.22 -14.84
C SER A 25 1.95 -6.65 -14.86
N ALA A 26 2.55 -7.11 -13.75
CA ALA A 26 2.97 -8.50 -13.61
C ALA A 26 1.74 -9.40 -13.32
N PRO A 27 1.53 -10.51 -14.06
CA PRO A 27 0.33 -11.34 -13.96
C PRO A 27 0.05 -11.87 -12.55
N HIS A 28 1.10 -12.30 -11.83
CA HIS A 28 0.99 -12.82 -10.47
C HIS A 28 0.58 -11.73 -9.47
N VAL A 29 1.01 -10.48 -9.68
CA VAL A 29 0.61 -9.33 -8.84
C VAL A 29 -0.84 -8.96 -9.13
N ALA A 30 -1.25 -8.93 -10.40
CA ALA A 30 -2.64 -8.67 -10.78
C ALA A 30 -3.60 -9.69 -10.16
N GLN A 31 -3.24 -10.97 -10.18
CA GLN A 31 -4.04 -12.03 -9.55
C GLN A 31 -4.16 -11.83 -8.04
N ARG A 32 -3.05 -11.54 -7.36
CA ARG A 32 -3.03 -11.24 -5.92
C ARG A 32 -3.85 -9.99 -5.59
N ALA A 33 -3.72 -8.94 -6.39
CA ALA A 33 -4.48 -7.70 -6.23
C ALA A 33 -5.98 -7.95 -6.34
N LYS A 34 -6.42 -8.76 -7.33
CA LYS A 34 -7.82 -9.17 -7.49
C LYS A 34 -8.33 -9.99 -6.30
N ALA A 35 -7.51 -10.92 -5.79
CA ALA A 35 -7.85 -11.73 -4.62
C ALA A 35 -8.01 -10.88 -3.35
N LEU A 36 -7.28 -9.77 -3.23
CA LEU A 36 -7.38 -8.79 -2.15
C LEU A 36 -8.48 -7.73 -2.38
N GLY A 37 -9.23 -7.80 -3.49
CA GLY A 37 -10.30 -6.87 -3.81
C GLY A 37 -9.85 -5.51 -4.37
N ILE A 38 -8.58 -5.38 -4.76
CA ILE A 38 -8.02 -4.14 -5.34
C ILE A 38 -8.58 -3.94 -6.75
N ARG A 39 -9.18 -2.76 -7.00
CA ARG A 39 -9.79 -2.42 -8.30
C ARG A 39 -9.08 -1.26 -9.02
N SER A 40 -8.25 -0.50 -8.32
CA SER A 40 -7.54 0.66 -8.83
C SER A 40 -6.15 0.75 -8.20
N VAL A 41 -5.24 1.40 -8.92
CA VAL A 41 -3.90 1.77 -8.42
C VAL A 41 -3.79 3.30 -8.39
N PRO A 42 -2.95 3.87 -7.50
CA PRO A 42 -2.09 3.21 -6.52
C PRO A 42 -2.86 2.60 -5.32
N ALA A 43 -2.41 1.42 -4.85
CA ALA A 43 -3.00 0.70 -3.72
C ALA A 43 -1.91 0.18 -2.75
N VAL A 44 -2.21 0.15 -1.46
CA VAL A 44 -1.29 -0.25 -0.38
C VAL A 44 -1.93 -1.36 0.44
N VAL A 45 -1.15 -2.41 0.70
CA VAL A 45 -1.55 -3.56 1.52
C VAL A 45 -0.67 -3.56 2.76
N VAL A 46 -1.28 -3.58 3.94
CA VAL A 46 -0.59 -3.60 5.23
C VAL A 46 -0.93 -4.90 5.93
N ASN A 47 0.08 -5.67 6.34
CA ASN A 47 -0.09 -6.98 7.00
C ASN A 47 -1.04 -7.95 6.25
N GLY A 48 -1.00 -7.92 4.91
CA GLY A 48 -1.84 -8.78 4.06
C GLY A 48 -3.27 -8.28 3.83
N GLN A 49 -3.66 -7.14 4.42
CA GLN A 49 -4.98 -6.54 4.24
C GLN A 49 -4.90 -5.25 3.43
N LEU A 50 -5.87 -5.02 2.53
CA LEU A 50 -5.96 -3.78 1.77
C LEU A 50 -6.21 -2.60 2.73
N ALA A 51 -5.37 -1.58 2.65
CA ALA A 51 -5.55 -0.38 3.45
C ALA A 51 -6.85 0.34 3.07
N SER A 52 -7.56 0.88 4.06
CA SER A 52 -8.86 1.53 3.89
C SER A 52 -8.82 2.71 2.91
N CYS A 53 -7.70 3.43 2.83
CA CYS A 53 -7.49 4.52 1.88
C CYS A 53 -7.66 4.09 0.41
N CYS A 54 -7.36 2.83 0.11
CA CYS A 54 -7.42 2.28 -1.25
C CYS A 54 -8.82 1.80 -1.65
N LEU A 55 -9.82 1.93 -0.79
CA LEU A 55 -11.23 1.69 -1.11
C LEU A 55 -11.92 2.90 -1.75
N GLY A 56 -11.25 4.06 -1.75
CA GLY A 56 -11.80 5.34 -2.22
C GLY A 56 -10.82 6.16 -3.07
N ARG A 57 -10.44 7.35 -2.58
CA ARG A 57 -9.62 8.33 -3.32
C ARG A 57 -8.09 8.12 -3.22
N GLY A 58 -7.67 6.91 -2.85
CA GLY A 58 -6.28 6.51 -2.91
C GLY A 58 -5.50 6.78 -1.62
N PRO A 59 -4.20 6.50 -1.63
CA PRO A 59 -3.39 6.42 -0.43
C PRO A 59 -3.17 7.80 0.20
N HIS A 60 -3.67 7.97 1.43
CA HIS A 60 -3.44 9.13 2.27
C HIS A 60 -2.59 8.74 3.48
N GLU A 61 -1.65 9.61 3.87
CA GLU A 61 -0.74 9.35 5.00
C GLU A 61 -1.47 8.94 6.27
N HIS A 62 -2.53 9.68 6.62
CA HIS A 62 -3.31 9.46 7.84
C HIS A 62 -3.81 8.02 7.95
N ASP A 63 -4.37 7.50 6.86
CA ASP A 63 -4.92 6.15 6.81
C ASP A 63 -3.82 5.08 6.85
N LEU A 64 -2.67 5.34 6.21
CA LEU A 64 -1.51 4.45 6.25
C LEU A 64 -0.94 4.35 7.68
N ARG A 65 -0.85 5.47 8.40
CA ARG A 65 -0.44 5.46 9.82
C ARG A 65 -1.45 4.77 10.71
N SER A 66 -2.74 4.99 10.48
CA SER A 66 -3.82 4.28 11.18
C SER A 66 -3.78 2.77 10.92
N ALA A 67 -3.38 2.34 9.73
CA ALA A 67 -3.15 0.94 9.39
C ALA A 67 -1.87 0.35 10.02
N GLY A 68 -1.02 1.17 10.65
CA GLY A 68 0.18 0.73 11.36
C GLY A 68 1.51 1.01 10.65
N VAL A 69 1.50 1.64 9.47
CA VAL A 69 2.75 2.02 8.80
C VAL A 69 3.46 3.10 9.60
N GLY A 70 4.74 2.88 9.95
CA GLY A 70 5.54 3.88 10.65
C GLY A 70 5.29 3.99 12.15
N ARG A 71 4.47 3.11 12.73
CA ARG A 71 4.37 3.00 14.19
C ARG A 71 5.47 2.03 14.64
N ALA A 72 6.38 2.51 15.50
CA ALA A 72 7.26 1.61 16.23
C ALA A 72 6.39 0.68 17.06
N ALA A 73 6.63 -0.63 16.93
CA ALA A 73 5.98 -1.65 17.76
C ALA A 73 6.31 -1.44 19.24
#